data_AF-A0A3D8QIB4-F1
#
_entry.id   AF-A0A3D8QIB4-F1
#
_cell.length_a   1.000
_cell.length_b   1.000
_cell.length_c   1.000
_cell.angle_alpha   90.00
_cell.angle_beta   90.00
_cell.angle_gamma   90.00
#
_symmetry.space_group_name_H-M   'P 1'
#
loop_
_entity.id
_entity.type
_entity.pdbx_description
1 polymer ?
#
loop_
_entity_poly.entity_id
_entity_poly.type
_entity_poly.pdbx_seq_one_letter_code
_entity_poly.pdbx_strand_id
1 'polypeptide(L)'
;MTTSTSTSPKFAANSNPAHLERQLSPLLKENGGRWTLTSEGNGVERGFKFKGFKKCWVYNTTFIRWTTHSPPGLSEKDILMAKFCDEKASEAGEAEGAGAETGGIGKELADRVAVEGGDCCVPKKQSSA
;
A
#
# COMPACT_ATOMS: atom_id res chain seq x y z
N MET A 1 10.77 18.31 -13.96
CA MET A 1 11.84 17.43 -13.45
C MET A 1 11.29 16.77 -12.19
N THR A 2 10.82 15.53 -12.26
CA THR A 2 10.25 14.84 -11.10
C THR A 2 11.38 14.17 -10.32
N THR A 3 11.65 14.67 -9.11
CA THR A 3 12.62 14.11 -8.18
C THR A 3 12.08 12.81 -7.60
N SER A 4 12.57 11.67 -8.09
CA SER A 4 12.32 10.36 -7.49
C SER A 4 13.09 10.26 -6.18
N THR A 5 12.46 10.63 -5.06
CA THR A 5 13.01 10.39 -3.72
C THR A 5 12.99 8.88 -3.47
N SER A 6 14.15 8.23 -3.59
CA SER A 6 14.30 6.82 -3.22
C SER A 6 14.02 6.69 -1.73
N THR A 7 12.88 6.11 -1.38
CA THR A 7 12.42 5.89 -0.01
C THR A 7 12.71 4.43 0.33
N SER A 8 13.43 4.17 1.43
CA SER A 8 13.73 2.79 1.86
C SER A 8 12.59 2.20 2.68
N PRO A 9 12.32 0.88 2.57
CA PRO A 9 11.28 0.22 3.34
C PRO A 9 11.62 0.15 4.84
N LYS A 10 10.61 0.33 5.68
CA LYS A 10 10.67 0.24 7.14
C LYS A 10 9.78 -0.91 7.60
N PHE A 11 10.39 -2.02 8.01
CA PHE A 11 9.67 -3.21 8.43
C PHE A 11 9.27 -3.16 9.90
N ALA A 12 8.16 -3.80 10.23
CA ALA A 12 7.66 -3.92 11.59
C ALA A 12 8.62 -4.75 12.47
N ALA A 13 8.74 -4.38 13.75
CA ALA A 13 9.79 -4.86 14.67
C ALA A 13 9.95 -6.39 14.80
N ASN A 14 8.87 -7.17 14.60
CA ASN A 14 8.88 -8.63 14.74
C ASN A 14 9.04 -9.37 13.41
N SER A 15 9.50 -8.69 12.36
CA SER A 15 9.64 -9.25 11.02
C SER A 15 11.09 -9.62 10.70
N ASN A 16 11.29 -10.47 9.69
CA ASN A 16 12.61 -10.74 9.11
C ASN A 16 12.86 -9.79 7.91
N PRO A 17 13.67 -8.71 8.06
CA PRO A 17 13.79 -7.68 7.02
C PRO A 17 14.36 -8.22 5.71
N ALA A 18 15.38 -9.09 5.76
CA ALA A 18 16.01 -9.63 4.55
C ALA A 18 15.04 -10.52 3.75
N HIS A 19 14.18 -11.26 4.44
CA HIS A 19 13.15 -12.07 3.81
C HIS A 19 12.05 -11.20 3.18
N LEU A 20 11.56 -10.21 3.92
CA LEU A 20 10.53 -9.30 3.43
C LEU A 20 11.02 -8.43 2.27
N GLU A 21 12.26 -7.96 2.33
CA GLU A 21 12.89 -7.20 1.23
C GLU A 21 12.85 -8.02 -0.07
N ARG A 22 13.31 -9.27 -0.02
CA ARG A 22 13.28 -10.18 -1.19
C ARG A 22 11.88 -10.36 -1.77
N GLN A 23 10.86 -10.41 -0.91
CA GLN A 23 9.48 -10.56 -1.36
C GLN A 23 8.89 -9.24 -1.89
N LEU A 24 9.30 -8.11 -1.33
CA LEU A 24 8.83 -6.77 -1.64
C LEU A 24 9.43 -6.24 -2.94
N SER A 25 10.75 -6.43 -3.15
CA SER A 25 11.49 -5.89 -4.29
C SER A 25 10.75 -6.08 -5.63
N PRO A 26 10.30 -7.30 -6.03
CA PRO A 26 9.64 -7.48 -7.34
C PRO A 26 8.28 -6.78 -7.48
N LEU A 27 7.65 -6.33 -6.38
CA LEU A 27 6.41 -5.57 -6.42
C LEU A 27 6.64 -4.10 -6.72
N LEU A 28 7.83 -3.57 -6.42
CA LEU A 28 8.14 -2.14 -6.51
C LEU A 28 8.44 -1.70 -7.95
N LYS A 29 7.98 -0.49 -8.31
CA LYS A 29 8.20 0.11 -9.63
C LYS A 29 9.67 0.16 -10.05
N GLU A 30 10.59 0.39 -9.11
CA GLU A 30 12.04 0.42 -9.38
C GLU A 30 12.58 -0.92 -9.90
N ASN A 31 11.91 -2.03 -9.60
CA ASN A 31 12.27 -3.38 -10.04
C ASN A 31 11.29 -3.95 -11.07
N GLY A 32 10.54 -3.08 -11.77
CA GLY A 32 9.57 -3.49 -12.80
C GLY A 32 8.19 -3.88 -12.28
N GLY A 33 7.93 -3.74 -10.98
CA GLY A 33 6.61 -3.91 -10.39
C GLY A 33 5.71 -2.67 -10.58
N ARG A 34 4.61 -2.62 -9.84
CA ARG A 34 3.58 -1.55 -9.95
C ARG A 34 3.24 -0.85 -8.64
N TRP A 35 3.73 -1.39 -7.52
CA TRP A 35 3.58 -0.79 -6.20
C TRP A 35 4.65 0.26 -5.95
N THR A 36 4.33 1.24 -5.12
CA THR A 36 5.26 2.27 -4.64
C THR A 36 5.29 2.22 -3.13
N LEU A 37 6.42 2.54 -2.51
CA LEU A 37 6.46 2.76 -1.07
C LEU A 37 5.72 4.05 -0.72
N THR A 38 5.03 4.05 0.41
CA THR A 38 4.55 5.28 1.05
C THR A 38 5.71 6.23 1.31
N SER A 39 5.46 7.54 1.45
CA SER A 39 6.50 8.54 1.76
C SER A 39 7.34 8.22 3.00
N GLU A 40 6.75 7.54 3.99
CA GLU A 40 7.44 7.14 5.22
C GLU A 40 8.16 5.79 5.12
N GLY A 41 7.95 5.03 4.03
CA GLY A 41 8.51 3.68 3.82
C GLY A 41 7.84 2.57 4.65
N ASN A 42 6.81 2.86 5.43
CA ASN A 42 6.11 1.91 6.32
C ASN A 42 4.91 1.20 5.67
N GLY A 43 4.66 1.44 4.38
CA GLY A 43 3.60 0.79 3.63
C GLY A 43 3.89 0.72 2.13
N VAL A 44 3.02 0.01 1.42
CA VAL A 44 2.98 -0.03 -0.04
C VAL A 44 1.65 0.49 -0.55
N GLU A 45 1.68 1.20 -1.67
CA GLU A 45 0.51 1.80 -2.27
C GLU A 45 0.47 1.67 -3.79
N ARG A 46 -0.74 1.57 -4.32
CA ARG A 46 -0.99 1.44 -5.75
C ARG A 46 -2.42 1.85 -6.12
N GLY A 47 -2.56 2.50 -7.26
CA GLY A 47 -3.84 2.66 -7.95
C GLY A 47 -4.08 1.56 -8.99
N PHE A 48 -5.31 1.09 -9.05
CA PHE A 48 -5.83 0.15 -10.04
C PHE A 48 -6.87 0.85 -10.91
N LYS A 49 -6.90 0.53 -12.20
CA LYS A 49 -7.90 1.05 -13.15
C LYS A 49 -8.48 -0.07 -13.99
N PHE A 50 -9.79 -0.06 -14.19
CA PHE A 50 -10.54 -1.04 -14.96
C PHE A 50 -11.24 -0.37 -16.16
N LYS A 51 -11.58 -1.17 -17.18
CA LYS A 51 -12.24 -0.65 -18.39
C LYS A 51 -13.72 -0.33 -18.22
N GLY A 52 -14.35 -0.67 -17.09
CA GLY A 52 -15.77 -0.39 -16.88
C GLY A 52 -16.27 -0.59 -15.44
N PHE A 53 -17.51 -0.16 -15.20
CA PHE A 53 -18.15 -0.07 -13.88
C PHE A 53 -18.39 -1.43 -13.19
N LYS A 54 -18.69 -2.47 -13.96
CA LYS A 54 -19.15 -3.77 -13.39
C LYS A 54 -18.11 -4.50 -12.54
N LYS A 55 -16.85 -4.05 -12.56
CA LYS A 55 -15.71 -4.70 -11.89
C LYS A 55 -15.16 -3.89 -10.72
N CYS A 56 -15.61 -2.64 -10.52
CA CYS A 56 -15.17 -1.80 -9.41
C CYS A 56 -16.38 -1.04 -8.86
N TRP A 57 -16.71 -1.26 -7.58
CA TRP A 57 -17.91 -0.69 -6.93
C TRP A 57 -17.92 0.85 -6.89
N VAL A 58 -16.75 1.49 -6.99
CA VAL A 58 -16.58 2.94 -6.83
C VAL A 58 -16.52 3.68 -8.17
N TYR A 59 -16.34 2.96 -9.29
CA TYR A 59 -16.51 3.36 -10.69
C TYR A 59 -15.59 2.50 -11.54
N ASN A 60 -14.37 2.95 -11.81
CA ASN A 60 -13.37 2.16 -12.54
C ASN A 60 -11.97 2.29 -11.96
N THR A 61 -11.79 2.99 -10.85
CA THR A 61 -10.50 3.16 -10.19
C THR A 61 -10.62 2.82 -8.72
N THR A 62 -9.56 2.23 -8.16
CA THR A 62 -9.41 2.05 -6.72
C THR A 62 -7.97 2.30 -6.33
N PHE A 63 -7.76 2.95 -5.20
CA PHE A 63 -6.44 3.17 -4.62
C PHE A 63 -6.34 2.35 -3.35
N ILE A 64 -5.26 1.58 -3.24
CA ILE A 64 -5.02 0.70 -2.10
C ILE A 64 -3.68 1.07 -1.48
N ARG A 65 -3.70 1.20 -0.15
CA ARG A 65 -2.51 1.28 0.68
C ARG A 65 -2.57 0.18 1.73
N TRP A 66 -1.50 -0.60 1.82
CA TRP A 66 -1.30 -1.59 2.86
C TRP A 66 -0.22 -1.11 3.84
N THR A 67 -0.58 -1.09 5.11
CA THR A 67 0.27 -0.68 6.24
C THR A 67 -0.09 -1.53 7.45
N THR A 68 0.90 -1.95 8.23
CA THR A 68 0.65 -2.56 9.54
C THR A 68 0.77 -1.52 10.64
N HIS A 69 -0.29 -1.36 11.43
CA HIS A 69 -0.34 -0.38 12.52
C HIS A 69 0.41 -0.87 13.78
N SER A 70 0.31 -2.16 14.10
CA SER A 70 0.94 -2.72 15.31
C SER A 70 1.51 -4.13 15.07
N PRO A 71 2.82 -4.35 15.29
CA PRO A 71 3.83 -3.30 15.46
C PRO A 71 3.93 -2.42 14.20
N PRO A 72 4.23 -1.11 14.34
CA PRO A 72 4.22 -0.19 13.20
C PRO A 72 5.30 -0.54 12.18
N GLY A 73 4.95 -0.54 10.89
CA GLY A 73 5.85 -0.79 9.77
C GLY A 73 5.26 -1.73 8.71
N LEU A 74 6.01 -2.04 7.66
CA LEU A 74 5.66 -3.07 6.70
C LEU A 74 5.77 -4.46 7.33
N SER A 75 4.75 -5.28 7.14
CA SER A 75 4.75 -6.70 7.50
C SER A 75 4.57 -7.60 6.30
N GLU A 76 4.75 -8.91 6.50
CA GLU A 76 4.47 -9.93 5.47
C GLU A 76 3.03 -9.85 4.94
N LYS A 77 2.07 -9.47 5.80
CA LYS A 77 0.66 -9.37 5.42
C LYS A 77 0.43 -8.28 4.36
N ASP A 78 1.15 -7.16 4.47
CA ASP A 78 1.05 -6.07 3.50
C ASP A 78 1.52 -6.55 2.11
N ILE A 79 2.62 -7.30 2.08
CA ILE A 79 3.18 -7.89 0.86
C ILE A 79 2.24 -8.96 0.27
N LEU A 80 1.67 -9.82 1.12
CA LEU A 80 0.72 -10.85 0.72
C LEU A 80 -0.54 -10.22 0.10
N MET A 81 -1.09 -9.19 0.74
CA MET A 81 -2.27 -8.49 0.23
C MET A 81 -1.97 -7.74 -1.06
N ALA A 82 -0.78 -7.16 -1.21
CA ALA A 82 -0.35 -6.54 -2.47
C ALA A 82 -0.32 -7.56 -3.63
N LYS A 83 0.28 -8.75 -3.40
CA LYS A 83 0.29 -9.85 -4.39
C LYS A 83 -1.11 -10.33 -4.74
N PHE A 84 -1.96 -10.51 -3.73
CA PHE A 84 -3.34 -10.93 -3.94
C PHE A 84 -4.13 -9.90 -4.77
N CYS A 85 -3.96 -8.61 -4.48
CA CYS A 85 -4.58 -7.55 -5.28
C CYS A 85 -4.12 -7.59 -6.75
N ASP A 86 -2.84 -7.85 -7.01
CA ASP A 86 -2.31 -8.02 -8.37
C ASP A 86 -2.97 -9.19 -9.12
N GLU A 87 -3.12 -10.34 -8.46
CA GLU A 87 -3.80 -11.52 -9.01
C GLU A 87 -5.26 -11.21 -9.35
N LYS A 88 -6.01 -10.66 -8.38
CA LYS A 88 -7.44 -10.37 -8.57
C LYS A 88 -7.69 -9.24 -9.57
N ALA A 89 -6.82 -8.24 -9.62
CA ALA A 89 -6.91 -7.18 -10.61
C ALA A 89 -6.68 -7.71 -12.03
N SER A 90 -5.72 -8.63 -12.20
CA SER A 90 -5.48 -9.33 -13.46
C SER A 90 -6.71 -10.12 -13.91
N GLU A 91 -7.28 -10.95 -13.02
CA GLU A 91 -8.51 -11.72 -13.29
C GLU A 91 -9.71 -10.82 -13.63
N ALA A 92 -9.78 -9.63 -13.03
CA ALA A 92 -10.83 -8.65 -13.28
C ALA A 92 -10.62 -7.81 -14.56
N GLY A 93 -9.49 -7.99 -15.26
CA GLY A 93 -9.18 -7.27 -16.49
C GLY A 93 -8.76 -5.83 -16.24
N GLU A 94 -7.87 -5.60 -15.28
CA GLU A 94 -7.21 -4.32 -15.06
C GLU A 94 -6.64 -3.76 -16.39
N ALA A 95 -6.84 -2.47 -16.61
CA ALA A 95 -6.33 -1.78 -17.79
C ALA A 95 -4.82 -1.55 -17.66
N GLU A 96 -4.05 -2.11 -18.59
CA GLU A 96 -2.60 -1.89 -18.66
C GLU A 96 -2.25 -0.41 -18.89
N GLY A 97 -1.14 0.03 -18.31
CA GLY A 97 -0.60 1.38 -18.49
C GLY A 97 -1.32 2.49 -17.71
N ALA A 98 -2.37 2.16 -16.95
CA ALA A 98 -3.17 3.14 -16.22
C ALA A 98 -3.09 2.97 -14.70
N GLY A 99 -1.92 2.57 -14.19
CA GLY A 99 -1.63 2.71 -12.76
C GLY A 99 -1.87 4.16 -12.40
N ALA A 100 -2.97 4.44 -11.69
CA ALA A 100 -3.42 5.79 -11.41
C ALA A 100 -2.22 6.58 -10.88
N GLU A 101 -1.99 7.75 -11.46
CA GLU A 101 -0.85 8.60 -11.10
C GLU A 101 -0.70 8.67 -9.58
N THR A 102 0.53 8.47 -9.09
CA THR A 102 0.91 8.36 -7.66
C THR A 102 0.71 9.66 -6.85
N GLY A 103 -0.24 10.51 -7.26
CA GLY A 103 -0.57 11.81 -6.71
C GLY A 103 -2.05 12.20 -6.90
N GLY A 104 -2.95 11.24 -7.08
CA GLY A 104 -4.39 11.50 -7.19
C GLY A 104 -5.12 11.54 -5.83
N ILE A 105 -6.40 11.91 -5.86
CA ILE A 105 -7.32 12.01 -4.70
C ILE A 105 -7.24 10.78 -3.78
N GLY A 106 -7.07 9.57 -4.32
CA GLY A 106 -6.97 8.35 -3.53
C GLY A 106 -5.79 8.33 -2.56
N LYS A 107 -4.63 8.89 -2.97
CA LYS A 107 -3.45 8.98 -2.11
C LYS A 107 -3.66 10.00 -1.00
N GLU A 108 -4.20 11.17 -1.34
CA GLU A 108 -4.51 12.23 -0.36
C GLU A 108 -5.49 11.75 0.71
N LEU A 109 -6.53 11.02 0.31
CA LEU A 109 -7.48 10.40 1.25
C LEU A 109 -6.80 9.37 2.15
N ALA A 110 -5.93 8.52 1.60
CA ALA A 110 -5.21 7.53 2.37
C ALA A 110 -4.22 8.18 3.36
N ASP A 111 -3.57 9.28 2.98
CA ASP A 111 -2.66 10.04 3.86
C ASP A 111 -3.42 10.59 5.06
N ARG A 112 -4.60 11.19 4.83
CA ARG A 112 -5.44 11.69 5.91
C ARG A 112 -5.90 10.58 6.86
N VAL A 113 -6.37 9.44 6.33
CA VAL A 113 -6.83 8.31 7.16
C VAL A 113 -5.69 7.70 7.97
N ALA A 114 -4.46 7.65 7.43
CA ALA A 114 -3.30 7.15 8.18
C ALA A 114 -2.99 8.02 9.40
N VAL A 115 -3.19 9.35 9.30
CA VAL A 115 -3.02 10.29 10.42
C VAL A 115 -4.18 10.20 11.41
N GLU A 116 -5.42 10.18 10.92
CA GLU A 116 -6.63 10.15 11.77
C GLU A 116 -6.84 8.80 12.46
N GLY A 117 -6.38 7.71 11.84
CA GLY A 117 -6.58 6.35 12.31
C GLY A 117 -6.01 6.08 13.70
N GLY A 118 -4.94 6.80 14.09
CA GLY A 118 -4.34 6.71 15.41
C GLY A 118 -4.12 5.27 15.90
N ASP A 119 -4.18 5.05 17.21
CA ASP A 119 -3.84 3.76 17.85
C ASP A 119 -4.97 2.70 17.78
N CYS A 120 -5.53 2.49 16.59
CA CYS A 120 -6.75 1.71 16.32
C CYS A 120 -6.72 0.25 16.85
N CYS A 121 -5.54 -0.29 17.19
CA CYS A 121 -5.34 -1.68 17.59
C CYS A 121 -4.80 -1.89 19.02
N VAL A 122 -4.70 -0.84 19.85
CA VAL A 122 -4.28 -0.98 21.25
C VAL A 122 -5.44 -0.62 22.18
N PRO A 123 -5.85 -1.51 23.10
CA PRO A 123 -6.80 -1.14 24.15
C PRO A 123 -6.24 0.05 24.92
N LYS A 124 -6.95 1.18 24.94
CA LYS A 124 -6.57 2.34 25.74
C LYS A 124 -6.43 1.88 27.19
N LYS A 125 -5.22 1.96 27.74
CA LYS A 125 -4.98 1.73 29.16
C LYS A 125 -5.75 2.82 29.90
N GLN A 126 -6.84 2.46 30.58
CA GLN A 126 -7.53 3.41 31.46
C GLN A 126 -6.52 3.87 32.51
N SER A 127 -6.24 5.17 32.53
CA SER A 127 -5.49 5.78 33.62
C SER A 127 -6.33 5.60 34.89
N SER A 128 -5.94 4.67 35.75
CA SER A 128 -6.44 4.62 37.12
C SER A 128 -6.01 5.93 37.79
N ALA A 129 -6.98 6.80 38.07
CA ALA A 129 -6.84 7.92 38.97
C ALA A 129 -6.78 7.41 40.42
#